data_AF-A0A846E1Z1-F1
#
_entry.id   AF-A0A846E1Z1-F1
#
_cell.length_a   1.000
_cell.length_b   1.000
_cell.length_c   1.000
_cell.angle_alpha   90.00
_cell.angle_beta   90.00
_cell.angle_gamma   90.00
#
_symmetry.space_group_name_H-M   'P 1'
#
loop_
_entity.id
_entity.type
_entity.pdbx_description
1 polymer ?
#
loop_
_entity_poly.entity_id
_entity_poly.type
_entity_poly.pdbx_seq_one_letter_code
_entity_poly.pdbx_strand_id
1 'polypeptide(L)' 'MQSALRQAAIVKPGGIVEVRSPDLAPGTRVEVIVIVEDSTPARSLRSIIGSGKGCFSTPQAADEFIHQERERWSF' A
#
# COMPACT_ATOMS: atom_id res chain seq x y z
N MET A 1 15.58 -21.72 -29.82
CA MET A 1 15.68 -20.29 -29.47
C MET A 1 14.35 -19.91 -28.84
N GLN A 2 14.35 -19.40 -27.61
CA GLN A 2 13.12 -18.96 -26.92
C GLN A 2 13.11 -17.43 -26.91
N SER A 3 11.99 -16.83 -27.30
CA SER A 3 11.77 -15.38 -27.25
C SER A 3 10.83 -15.06 -26.09
N ALA A 4 11.20 -14.09 -25.26
CA ALA A 4 10.38 -13.63 -24.13
C ALA A 4 9.64 -12.34 -24.50
N LEU A 5 8.34 -12.27 -24.21
CA LEU A 5 7.51 -11.08 -24.33
C LEU A 5 7.21 -10.54 -22.93
N ARG A 6 7.63 -9.30 -22.63
CA ARG A 6 7.30 -8.61 -21.37
C ARG A 6 6.30 -7.49 -21.66
N GLN A 7 5.09 -7.60 -21.09
CA GLN A 7 4.03 -6.61 -21.23
C GLN A 7 3.40 -6.32 -19.88
N ALA A 8 3.20 -5.04 -19.55
CA ALA A 8 2.47 -4.64 -18.36
C ALA A 8 0.96 -4.79 -18.60
N ALA A 9 0.25 -5.34 -17.62
CA ALA A 9 -1.20 -5.50 -17.66
C ALA A 9 -1.80 -5.12 -16.30
N ILE A 10 -2.95 -4.46 -16.31
CA ILE A 10 -3.72 -4.17 -15.11
C ILE A 10 -4.71 -5.32 -14.89
N VAL A 11 -4.74 -5.86 -13.67
CA VAL A 11 -5.69 -6.90 -13.29
C VAL A 11 -7.11 -6.32 -13.34
N LYS A 12 -7.96 -6.88 -14.19
CA LYS A 12 -9.37 -6.50 -14.34
C LYS A 12 -10.23 -7.12 -13.22
N PRO A 13 -11.47 -6.65 -13.02
CA PRO A 13 -12.40 -7.27 -12.08
C PRO A 13 -12.50 -8.79 -12.29
N GLY A 14 -12.60 -9.52 -11.18
CA GLY A 14 -12.58 -10.99 -11.21
C GLY A 14 -11.18 -11.61 -11.35
N GLY A 15 -10.10 -10.82 -11.26
CA GLY A 15 -8.73 -11.33 -11.31
C GLY A 15 -8.22 -11.61 -12.73
N ILE A 16 -8.86 -11.05 -13.75
CA ILE A 16 -8.52 -11.33 -15.15
C ILE A 16 -7.27 -10.53 -15.56
N VAL A 17 -6.23 -11.24 -16.00
CA VAL A 17 -5.05 -10.67 -16.65
C VAL A 17 -5.18 -10.88 -18.15
N GLU A 18 -5.31 -9.80 -18.91
CA GLU A 18 -5.47 -9.86 -20.37
C GLU A 18 -4.22 -9.33 -21.07
N VAL A 19 -3.62 -10.18 -21.90
CA VAL A 19 -2.45 -9.85 -22.73
C VAL A 19 -2.83 -10.10 -24.19
N ARG A 20 -2.61 -9.09 -25.04
CA ARG A 20 -2.85 -9.20 -26.50
C ARG A 20 -1.55 -8.90 -27.23
N SER A 21 -1.05 -9.89 -27.95
CA SER A 21 0.14 -9.76 -28.78
C SER A 21 -0.18 -10.19 -30.21
N PRO A 22 -0.27 -9.27 -31.18
CA PRO A 22 -0.54 -9.59 -32.58
C PRO A 22 0.63 -10.34 -33.26
N ASP A 23 1.81 -10.32 -32.65
CA ASP A 23 3.02 -10.97 -33.19
C ASP A 23 3.06 -12.49 -32.93
N LEU A 24 2.14 -13.01 -32.11
CA LEU A 24 2.04 -14.44 -31.84
C LEU A 24 1.14 -15.12 -32.88
N ALA A 25 1.74 -16.02 -33.66
CA ALA A 25 1.00 -16.80 -34.65
C ALA A 25 0.03 -17.81 -33.98
N PRO A 26 -1.17 -18.02 -34.54
CA PRO A 26 -2.11 -19.03 -34.06
C PRO A 26 -1.49 -20.44 -33.99
N GLY A 27 -1.79 -21.18 -32.93
CA GLY A 27 -1.25 -22.53 -32.70
C GLY A 27 0.14 -22.58 -32.05
N THR A 28 0.77 -21.43 -31.82
CA THR A 28 2.05 -21.36 -31.10
C THR A 28 1.85 -21.73 -29.62
N ARG A 29 2.64 -22.69 -29.12
CA ARG A 29 2.68 -23.02 -27.70
C ARG A 29 3.47 -21.94 -26.96
N VAL A 30 2.85 -21.34 -25.94
CA VAL A 30 3.46 -20.31 -25.09
C VAL A 30 3.42 -20.73 -23.63
N GLU A 31 4.38 -20.23 -22.86
CA GLU A 31 4.40 -20.29 -21.40
C GLU A 31 4.13 -18.87 -20.87
N VAL A 32 3.29 -18.75 -19.84
CA VAL A 32 2.89 -17.46 -19.27
C VAL A 32 3.41 -17.36 -17.85
N ILE A 33 4.20 -16.32 -17.58
CA ILE A 33 4.71 -15.97 -16.24
C ILE A 33 4.07 -14.65 -15.84
N VAL A 34 3.38 -14.63 -14.70
CA VAL A 34 2.78 -13.42 -14.14
C VAL A 34 3.64 -12.92 -12.98
N ILE A 35 4.13 -11.69 -13.10
CA ILE A 35 4.86 -11.01 -12.03
C ILE A 35 3.93 -9.95 -11.46
N VAL A 36 3.58 -10.08 -10.19
CA VAL A 36 2.77 -9.10 -9.46
C VAL A 36 3.70 -8.09 -8.81
N GLU A 37 3.48 -6.80 -9.05
CA GLU A 37 4.17 -5.76 -8.30
C GLU A 37 3.58 -5.68 -6.89
N ASP A 38 4.45 -5.66 -5.88
CA ASP A 38 4.02 -5.41 -4.50
C ASP A 38 3.44 -4.00 -4.42
N SER A 39 2.11 -3.90 -4.38
CA SER A 39 1.48 -2.65 -3.97
C SER A 39 1.79 -2.48 -2.48
N THR A 40 2.64 -1.52 -2.13
CA THR A 40 2.74 -1.10 -0.73
C THR A 40 1.32 -0.74 -0.28
N PRO A 41 0.79 -1.38 0.78
CA PRO A 41 -0.56 -1.09 1.22
C PRO A 41 -0.62 0.41 1.52
N ALA A 42 -1.55 1.11 0.86
CA ALA A 42 -1.74 2.53 1.06
C ALA A 42 -1.93 2.77 2.57
N ARG A 43 -1.02 3.55 3.17
CA ARG A 43 -1.05 3.83 4.60
C ARG A 43 -2.41 4.45 4.94
N SER A 44 -3.18 3.79 5.80
CA SER A 44 -4.49 4.29 6.22
C SER A 44 -4.35 5.68 6.83
N LEU A 45 -5.22 6.63 6.46
CA LEU A 45 -5.23 7.96 7.07
C LEU A 45 -5.42 7.90 8.59
N ARG A 46 -6.09 6.87 9.11
CA ARG A 46 -6.23 6.64 10.56
C ARG A 46 -4.88 6.45 11.26
N SER A 47 -3.87 5.91 10.56
CA SER A 47 -2.53 5.71 11.12
C SER A 47 -1.73 7.01 11.33
N ILE A 48 -2.31 8.17 11.02
CA ILE A 48 -1.74 9.51 11.23
C ILE A 48 -2.33 10.16 12.50
N ILE A 49 -3.44 9.64 13.01
CA ILE A 49 -4.07 10.18 14.23
C ILE A 49 -3.10 10.03 15.41
N GLY A 50 -2.78 11.15 16.07
CA GLY A 50 -1.88 11.16 17.22
C GLY A 50 -0.39 11.05 16.87
N SER A 51 0.01 10.96 15.59
CA SER A 51 1.43 10.87 15.20
C SER A 51 2.10 12.24 15.01
N GLY A 52 1.34 13.33 15.12
CA GLY A 52 1.88 14.69 15.04
C GLY A 52 2.72 15.04 16.27
N LYS A 53 3.77 15.83 16.10
CA LYS A 53 4.58 16.33 17.22
C LYS A 53 3.68 17.16 18.15
N GLY A 54 3.61 16.78 19.42
CA GLY A 54 2.73 17.41 20.41
C GLY A 54 1.28 16.91 20.40
N CYS A 55 0.95 15.92 19.56
CA CYS A 55 -0.33 15.23 19.63
C CYS A 55 -0.24 14.02 20.58
N PHE A 56 -1.39 13.63 21.13
CA PHE A 56 -1.51 12.45 21.98
C PHE A 56 -2.25 11.34 21.21
N SER A 57 -1.76 10.11 21.34
CA SER A 57 -2.39 8.92 20.74
C SER A 57 -3.61 8.46 21.51
N THR A 58 -3.77 8.86 22.77
CA THR A 58 -4.92 8.55 23.63
C THR A 58 -5.35 9.77 24.46
N PRO A 59 -6.64 9.88 24.83
CA PRO A 59 -7.12 10.92 25.73
C PRO A 59 -6.40 10.93 27.09
N GLN A 60 -6.10 9.75 27.64
CA GLN A 60 -5.42 9.62 28.93
C GLN A 60 -4.01 10.23 28.92
N ALA A 61 -3.29 10.10 27.80
CA ALA A 61 -1.98 10.73 27.66
C ALA A 61 -2.08 12.27 27.61
N ALA A 62 -3.16 12.80 27.04
CA ALA A 62 -3.42 14.24 27.06
C ALA A 62 -3.78 14.73 28.47
N ASP A 63 -4.62 13.98 29.19
CA ASP A 63 -5.02 14.32 30.55
C ASP A 63 -3.82 14.32 31.51
N GLU A 64 -2.97 13.30 31.43
CA GLU A 64 -1.74 13.19 32.23
C GLU A 64 -0.80 14.38 31.97
N PHE A 65 -0.60 14.74 30.70
CA PHE A 65 0.22 15.91 30.34
C PHE A 65 -0.35 17.21 30.94
N ILE A 66 -1.66 17.42 30.86
CA ILE A 66 -2.31 18.60 31.45
C ILE A 66 -2.14 18.63 32.96
N HIS A 67 -2.26 17.48 33.63
CA HIS A 67 -2.09 17.38 35.08
C HIS A 67 -0.65 17.75 35.49
N GLN A 68 0.35 17.17 34.83
CA GLN A 68 1.76 17.48 35.10
C GLN A 68 2.10 18.96 34.90
N GLU A 69 1.59 19.59 33.83
CA GLU A 69 1.79 21.02 33.62
C GLU A 69 1.10 21.86 34.71
N ARG A 70 -0.08 21.47 35.19
CA ARG A 70 -0.76 22.18 36.30
C ARG A 70 0.03 22.11 37.60
N GLU A 71 0.52 20.93 37.97
CA GLU A 71 1.36 20.75 39.15
C GLU A 71 2.62 21.60 39.05
N ARG A 72 3.26 21.64 37.87
CA ARG A 72 4.48 22.43 37.65
C ARG A 72 4.27 23.94 37.80
N TRP A 73 3.06 24.43 37.58
CA TRP A 73 2.73 25.86 37.69
C TRP A 73 2.20 26.23 39.09
N SER A 74 1.99 25.25 39.96
CA SER A 74 1.58 25.44 41.34
C SER A 74 2.81 25.70 42.21
N PHE A 75 3.42 26.89 42.05
CA PHE A 75 4.45 27.45 42.92
C PHE A 75 3.84 28.36 43.99
#